data_AF-A0AAV7BYU8-F1
#
_entry.id   AF-A0AAV7BYU8-F1
#
_cell.length_a   1.000
_cell.length_b   1.000
_cell.length_c   1.000
_cell.angle_alpha   90.00
_cell.angle_beta   90.00
_cell.angle_gamma   90.00
#
_symmetry.space_group_name_H-M   'P 1'
#
loop_
_entity.id
_entity.type
_entity.pdbx_description
1 polymer ?
#
loop_
_entity_poly.entity_id
_entity_poly.type
_entity_poly.pdbx_seq_one_letter_code
_entity_poly.pdbx_strand_id
1 'polypeptide(L)'
;MLKMDEETLLKEAKEINLEKLHQAIKQNGVMSGLMQMLLLKVSAHITEQLGMAPGGEFREAFKEASKVPFCKFHLGDRPIPVTFKRAIAALSFWQKVKLAWGLCSLSDPISEDDVEKCKQKDLLEQMMAEMIGEFPDLHRTIVSERDIYLTYMLKQAARKTELPRVSETEPRKSVPSIVVGVVGMGHVPGIEKNWNTDLNIQEIMSVPPPSTLNRIITFTAKVTFIGLVGYGCFCVGKRTVQLILSVPATQYCLQRLHEMGVWIF
;
A
#
# COMPACT_ATOMS: atom_id res chain seq x y z
N MET A 1 9.65 16.41 3.51
CA MET A 1 10.74 15.41 3.48
C MET A 1 12.02 15.94 2.84
N LEU A 2 12.06 16.31 1.55
CA LEU A 2 13.33 16.75 0.90
C LEU A 2 13.89 18.10 1.39
N LYS A 3 13.06 18.98 1.93
CA LYS A 3 13.48 20.28 2.52
C LYS A 3 13.77 20.20 4.02
N MET A 4 13.57 19.05 4.65
CA MET A 4 13.73 18.89 6.09
C MET A 4 15.18 18.49 6.40
N ASP A 5 15.71 19.03 7.48
CA ASP A 5 16.99 18.65 8.06
C ASP A 5 16.92 17.24 8.69
N GLU A 6 18.09 16.64 8.86
CA GLU A 6 18.23 15.26 9.31
C GLU A 6 17.77 15.05 10.76
N GLU A 7 18.01 16.04 11.63
CA GLU A 7 17.54 15.99 13.03
C GLU A 7 16.02 16.03 13.12
N THR A 8 15.37 16.93 12.36
CA THR A 8 13.91 17.00 12.27
C THR A 8 13.32 15.73 11.68
N LEU A 9 14.00 15.07 10.73
CA LEU A 9 13.58 13.78 10.18
C LEU A 9 13.73 12.65 11.19
N LEU A 10 14.81 12.61 11.98
CA LEU A 10 14.99 11.61 13.02
C LEU A 10 13.94 11.79 14.13
N LYS A 11 13.59 13.04 14.45
CA LYS A 11 12.53 13.36 15.40
C LYS A 11 11.15 12.99 14.86
N GLU A 12 10.85 13.36 13.61
CA GLU A 12 9.62 12.92 12.95
C GLU A 12 9.57 11.40 12.84
N ALA A 13 10.64 10.70 12.43
CA ALA A 13 10.68 9.24 12.34
C ALA A 13 10.35 8.56 13.68
N LYS A 14 10.79 9.14 14.80
CA LYS A 14 10.45 8.70 16.15
C LYS A 14 9.01 9.02 16.54
N GLU A 15 8.45 10.15 16.10
CA GLU A 15 7.08 10.61 16.41
C GLU A 15 6.00 10.11 15.43
N ILE A 16 6.38 9.56 14.26
CA ILE A 16 5.52 9.31 13.08
C ILE A 16 4.44 8.22 13.25
N ASN A 17 4.40 7.48 14.36
CA ASN A 17 3.75 6.18 14.35
C ASN A 17 2.21 6.16 14.41
N LEU A 18 1.53 7.22 14.87
CA LEU A 18 0.07 7.17 15.11
C LEU A 18 -0.76 7.99 14.12
N GLU A 19 -0.43 9.26 13.89
CA GLU A 19 -1.22 10.14 13.01
C GLU A 19 -1.12 9.74 11.53
N LYS A 20 0.10 9.46 11.03
CA LYS A 20 0.30 9.00 9.65
C LYS A 20 -0.25 7.59 9.42
N LEU A 21 -0.19 6.73 10.45
CA LEU A 21 -0.84 5.41 10.43
C LEU A 21 -2.36 5.54 10.35
N HIS A 22 -2.95 6.39 11.20
CA HIS A 22 -4.39 6.66 11.17
C HIS A 22 -4.83 7.23 9.81
N GLN A 23 -4.07 8.17 9.26
CA GLN A 23 -4.35 8.73 7.94
C GLN A 23 -4.22 7.69 6.82
N ALA A 24 -3.20 6.83 6.87
CA ALA A 24 -3.01 5.74 5.91
C ALA A 24 -4.16 4.71 5.97
N ILE A 25 -4.61 4.36 7.18
CA ILE A 25 -5.76 3.48 7.41
C ILE A 25 -7.04 4.13 6.86
N LYS A 26 -7.24 5.43 7.14
CA LYS A 26 -8.43 6.17 6.70
C LYS A 26 -8.51 6.35 5.19
N GLN A 27 -7.38 6.57 4.52
CA GLN A 27 -7.33 6.83 3.08
C GLN A 27 -7.25 5.55 2.23
N ASN A 28 -6.54 4.52 2.70
CA ASN A 28 -6.17 3.35 1.89
C ASN A 28 -6.53 2.01 2.54
N GLY A 29 -7.16 2.02 3.71
CA GLY A 29 -7.56 0.83 4.46
C GLY A 29 -6.47 0.29 5.39
N VAL A 30 -6.88 -0.61 6.28
CA VAL A 30 -6.05 -1.16 7.37
C VAL A 30 -4.75 -1.78 6.85
N MET A 31 -4.81 -2.55 5.77
CA MET A 31 -3.63 -3.22 5.21
C MET A 31 -2.57 -2.23 4.68
N SER A 32 -2.99 -1.09 4.14
CA SER A 32 -2.04 -0.05 3.69
C SER A 32 -1.36 0.60 4.89
N GLY A 33 -2.08 0.80 6.00
CA GLY A 33 -1.51 1.28 7.24
C GLY A 33 -0.48 0.30 7.82
N LEU A 34 -0.82 -0.99 7.86
CA LEU A 34 0.10 -2.05 8.30
C LEU A 34 1.38 -2.10 7.46
N MET A 35 1.28 -1.98 6.13
CA MET A 35 2.44 -1.93 5.23
C MET A 35 3.29 -0.68 5.47
N GLN A 36 2.65 0.46 5.73
CA GLN A 36 3.37 1.70 6.03
C GLN A 36 4.13 1.59 7.36
N MET A 37 3.52 0.98 8.37
CA MET A 37 4.19 0.66 9.63
C MET A 37 5.37 -0.29 9.44
N LEU A 38 5.23 -1.33 8.61
CA LEU A 38 6.35 -2.23 8.26
C LEU A 38 7.54 -1.43 7.71
N LEU A 39 7.28 -0.58 6.71
CA LEU A 39 8.32 0.19 6.05
C LEU A 39 8.94 1.23 6.97
N LEU A 40 8.16 1.83 7.86
CA LEU A 40 8.68 2.71 8.90
C LEU A 40 9.60 1.96 9.85
N LYS A 41 9.21 0.76 10.30
CA LYS A 41 10.05 -0.08 11.17
C LYS A 41 11.33 -0.53 10.47
N VAL A 42 11.24 -1.01 9.23
CA VAL A 42 12.41 -1.38 8.42
C VAL A 42 13.31 -0.16 8.18
N SER A 43 12.74 0.99 7.87
CA SER A 43 13.51 2.24 7.67
C SER A 43 14.17 2.71 8.96
N ALA A 44 13.49 2.62 10.10
CA ALA A 44 14.06 2.96 11.41
C ALA A 44 15.22 2.02 11.75
N HIS A 45 15.04 0.71 11.53
CA HIS A 45 16.09 -0.28 11.72
C HIS A 45 17.30 0.00 10.83
N ILE A 46 17.10 0.25 9.52
CA ILE A 46 18.19 0.61 8.61
C ILE A 46 18.91 1.90 9.04
N THR A 47 18.16 2.90 9.54
CA THR A 47 18.73 4.17 10.02
C THR A 47 19.61 3.97 11.25
N GLU A 48 19.17 3.13 12.19
CA GLU A 48 19.90 2.78 13.41
C GLU A 48 21.18 1.98 13.11
N GLN A 49 21.12 1.11 12.11
CA GLN A 49 22.25 0.29 11.65
C GLN A 49 23.32 1.08 10.90
N LEU A 50 22.89 1.96 9.98
CA LEU A 50 23.80 2.72 9.12
C LEU A 50 24.27 4.03 9.76
N GLY A 51 23.67 4.45 10.87
CA GLY A 51 23.97 5.71 11.57
C GLY A 51 23.66 6.96 10.74
N MET A 52 22.97 6.82 9.62
CA MET A 52 22.60 7.90 8.70
C MET A 52 21.16 7.73 8.25
N ALA A 53 20.42 8.83 8.13
CA ALA A 53 19.03 8.77 7.69
C ALA A 53 18.96 8.46 6.18
N PRO A 54 18.21 7.42 5.76
CA PRO A 54 18.11 7.04 4.35
C PRO A 54 17.58 8.20 3.49
N GLY A 55 18.01 8.23 2.22
CA GLY A 55 17.64 9.29 1.29
C GLY A 55 18.43 10.59 1.46
N GLY A 56 19.58 10.54 2.13
CA GLY A 56 20.54 11.66 2.19
C GLY A 56 21.02 12.04 0.79
N GLU A 57 21.24 11.05 -0.07
CA GLU A 57 21.59 11.22 -1.47
C GLU A 57 20.56 12.06 -2.23
N PHE A 58 19.27 11.85 -1.98
CA PHE A 58 18.19 12.59 -2.67
C PHE A 58 18.06 14.03 -2.15
N ARG A 59 18.29 14.23 -0.84
CA ARG A 59 18.30 15.57 -0.24
C ARG A 59 19.46 16.40 -0.79
N GLU A 60 20.65 15.81 -0.85
CA GLU A 60 21.82 16.49 -1.38
C GLU A 60 21.67 16.78 -2.89
N ALA A 61 21.15 15.81 -3.65
CA ALA A 61 20.81 16.03 -5.06
C ALA A 61 19.83 17.19 -5.26
N PHE A 62 18.81 17.31 -4.40
CA PHE A 62 17.85 18.41 -4.45
C PHE A 62 18.50 19.76 -4.12
N LYS A 63 19.39 19.81 -3.11
CA LYS A 63 20.13 21.03 -2.76
C LYS A 63 21.04 21.46 -3.91
N GLU A 64 21.82 20.55 -4.48
CA GLU A 64 22.74 20.86 -5.58
C GLU A 64 21.98 21.26 -6.86
N ALA A 65 20.90 20.55 -7.20
CA ALA A 65 20.05 20.92 -8.34
C ALA A 65 19.45 22.33 -8.19
N SER A 66 19.10 22.74 -6.97
CA SER A 66 18.55 24.06 -6.68
C SER A 66 19.56 25.21 -6.89
N LYS A 67 20.86 24.92 -6.89
CA LYS A 67 21.93 25.90 -7.16
C LYS A 67 22.16 26.12 -8.65
N VAL A 68 21.68 25.21 -9.51
CA VAL A 68 21.89 25.27 -10.95
C VAL A 68 20.75 26.03 -11.63
N PRO A 69 21.03 27.12 -12.38
CA PRO A 69 19.99 27.89 -13.04
C PRO A 69 19.26 27.05 -14.09
N PHE A 70 17.94 27.18 -14.15
CA PHE A 70 17.06 26.46 -15.08
C PHE A 70 17.11 24.92 -14.99
N CYS A 71 17.63 24.37 -13.89
CA CYS A 71 17.61 22.94 -13.64
C CYS A 71 16.18 22.46 -13.35
N LYS A 72 15.66 21.54 -14.16
CA LYS A 72 14.38 20.89 -13.91
C LYS A 72 14.57 19.71 -12.96
N PHE A 73 13.91 19.77 -11.81
CA PHE A 73 13.94 18.70 -10.83
C PHE A 73 12.74 17.77 -11.00
N HIS A 74 12.99 16.46 -11.11
CA HIS A 74 11.97 15.44 -11.31
C HIS A 74 12.01 14.40 -10.19
N LEU A 75 10.85 14.17 -9.55
CA LEU A 75 10.64 13.02 -8.67
C LEU A 75 10.27 11.82 -9.53
N GLY A 76 11.23 10.93 -9.75
CA GLY A 76 11.10 9.79 -10.65
C GLY A 76 10.57 8.50 -10.02
N ASP A 77 10.17 8.52 -8.74
CA ASP A 77 9.72 7.31 -8.05
C ASP A 77 8.21 7.07 -8.18
N ARG A 78 7.83 5.81 -8.08
CA ARG A 78 6.46 5.35 -8.19
C ARG A 78 5.64 5.83 -6.99
N PRO A 79 4.39 6.29 -7.19
CA PRO A 79 3.56 6.72 -6.07
C PRO A 79 3.37 5.60 -5.03
N ILE A 80 3.78 5.87 -3.79
CA ILE A 80 3.73 4.94 -2.64
C ILE A 80 2.37 4.22 -2.51
N PRO A 81 1.20 4.91 -2.61
CA PRO A 81 -0.09 4.23 -2.47
C PRO A 81 -0.32 3.15 -3.53
N VAL A 82 0.18 3.35 -4.76
CA VAL A 82 0.02 2.40 -5.86
C VAL A 82 0.93 1.20 -5.62
N THR A 83 2.17 1.43 -5.21
CA THR A 83 3.13 0.38 -4.82
C THR A 83 2.56 -0.50 -3.71
N PHE A 84 1.99 0.09 -2.65
CA PHE A 84 1.42 -0.69 -1.54
C PHE A 84 0.16 -1.46 -1.93
N LYS A 85 -0.75 -0.82 -2.68
CA LYS A 85 -1.97 -1.49 -3.13
C LYS A 85 -1.65 -2.71 -3.98
N ARG A 86 -0.66 -2.61 -4.88
CA ARG A 86 -0.20 -3.76 -5.65
C ARG A 86 0.49 -4.80 -4.79
N ALA A 87 1.37 -4.38 -3.87
CA ALA A 87 2.07 -5.30 -2.98
C ALA A 87 1.08 -6.17 -2.19
N ILE A 88 0.04 -5.54 -1.64
CA ILE A 88 -1.03 -6.24 -0.92
C ILE A 88 -1.88 -7.09 -1.88
N ALA A 89 -2.16 -6.61 -3.09
CA ALA A 89 -2.94 -7.36 -4.07
C ALA A 89 -2.22 -8.63 -4.54
N ALA A 90 -0.88 -8.61 -4.62
CA ALA A 90 -0.06 -9.74 -5.03
C ALA A 90 -0.04 -10.87 -3.99
N LEU A 91 -0.26 -10.55 -2.70
CA LEU A 91 -0.28 -11.54 -1.64
C LEU A 91 -1.56 -12.38 -1.61
N SER A 92 -1.40 -13.68 -1.40
CA SER A 92 -2.50 -14.60 -1.05
C SER A 92 -3.12 -14.26 0.31
N PHE A 93 -4.32 -14.80 0.58
CA PHE A 93 -4.98 -14.61 1.88
C PHE A 93 -4.10 -15.10 3.04
N TRP A 94 -3.47 -16.26 2.91
CA TRP A 94 -2.57 -16.82 3.93
C TRP A 94 -1.33 -15.97 4.14
N GLN A 95 -0.71 -15.47 3.07
CA GLN A 95 0.43 -14.55 3.19
C GLN A 95 0.03 -13.22 3.84
N LYS A 96 -1.19 -12.72 3.60
CA LYS A 96 -1.71 -11.51 4.28
C LYS A 96 -1.86 -11.74 5.78
N VAL A 97 -2.39 -12.89 6.19
CA VAL A 97 -2.51 -13.27 7.60
C VAL A 97 -1.13 -13.44 8.23
N LYS A 98 -0.20 -14.13 7.56
CA LYS A 98 1.19 -14.30 8.02
C LYS A 98 1.91 -12.95 8.16
N LEU A 99 1.76 -12.06 7.18
CA LEU A 99 2.31 -10.71 7.22
C LEU A 99 1.72 -9.91 8.38
N ALA A 100 0.39 -9.92 8.56
CA ALA A 100 -0.26 -9.23 9.67
C ALA A 100 0.21 -9.77 11.03
N TRP A 101 0.36 -11.10 11.15
CA TRP A 101 0.89 -11.74 12.34
C TRP A 101 2.35 -11.31 12.62
N GLY A 102 3.23 -11.38 11.62
CA GLY A 102 4.62 -10.95 11.75
C GLY A 102 4.76 -9.48 12.16
N LEU A 103 3.89 -8.60 11.65
CA LEU A 103 3.85 -7.20 12.05
C LEU A 103 3.44 -6.99 13.51
N CYS A 104 2.49 -7.79 14.00
CA CYS A 104 2.12 -7.80 15.41
C CYS A 104 3.25 -8.33 16.30
N SER A 105 3.98 -9.36 15.86
CA SER A 105 5.13 -9.92 16.60
C SER A 105 6.34 -8.99 16.64
N LEU A 106 6.58 -8.20 15.58
CA LEU A 106 7.63 -7.16 15.54
C LEU A 106 7.33 -5.94 16.43
N SER A 107 6.31 -6.00 17.30
CA SER A 107 5.99 -4.93 18.27
C SER A 107 6.88 -4.98 19.50
N ASP A 108 7.66 -6.05 19.68
CA ASP A 108 8.65 -6.14 20.73
C ASP A 108 9.85 -5.23 20.39
N PRO A 109 10.40 -4.49 21.37
CA PRO A 109 11.55 -3.63 21.15
C PRO A 109 12.77 -4.48 20.75
N ILE A 110 13.49 -4.01 19.73
CA ILE A 110 14.68 -4.64 19.18
C ILE A 110 15.75 -4.67 20.28
N SER A 111 16.35 -5.83 20.53
CA SER A 111 17.43 -6.00 21.51
C SER A 111 18.73 -5.39 20.99
N GLU A 112 19.54 -4.78 21.87
CA GLU A 112 20.87 -4.25 21.53
C GLU A 112 21.80 -5.33 20.93
N ASP A 113 21.62 -6.60 21.31
CA ASP A 113 22.38 -7.74 20.76
C ASP A 113 22.06 -8.07 19.29
N ASP A 114 20.86 -7.74 18.81
CA ASP A 114 20.48 -7.88 17.40
C ASP A 114 21.04 -6.74 16.55
N VAL A 115 21.33 -5.59 17.19
CA VAL A 115 21.88 -4.40 16.54
C VAL A 115 23.35 -4.60 16.17
N GLU A 116 24.14 -5.27 17.01
CA GLU A 116 25.59 -5.42 16.78
C GLU A 116 25.92 -6.46 15.70
N LYS A 117 25.09 -7.51 15.55
CA LYS A 117 25.19 -8.49 14.47
C LYS A 117 24.79 -7.95 13.09
N CYS A 118 24.04 -6.84 13.04
CA CYS A 118 23.37 -6.33 11.85
C CYS A 118 24.12 -5.23 11.08
N LYS A 119 25.25 -4.74 11.61
CA LYS A 119 26.14 -3.76 10.95
C LYS A 119 26.89 -4.33 9.74
N GLN A 120 26.82 -5.64 9.52
CA GLN A 120 27.42 -6.28 8.34
C GLN A 120 26.45 -6.17 7.16
N LYS A 121 26.96 -5.79 5.99
CA LYS A 121 26.20 -5.76 4.72
C LYS A 121 25.45 -7.08 4.48
N ASP A 122 26.05 -8.18 4.93
CA ASP A 122 25.51 -9.53 4.85
C ASP A 122 24.19 -9.70 5.62
N LEU A 123 23.92 -8.97 6.71
CA LEU A 123 22.66 -9.12 7.46
C LEU A 123 21.48 -8.37 6.81
N LEU A 124 21.72 -7.22 6.17
CA LEU A 124 20.67 -6.55 5.39
C LEU A 124 20.31 -7.39 4.16
N GLU A 125 21.32 -7.92 3.47
CA GLU A 125 21.12 -8.89 2.39
C GLU A 125 20.39 -10.14 2.89
N GLN A 126 20.71 -10.63 4.09
CA GLN A 126 20.05 -11.77 4.70
C GLN A 126 18.59 -11.47 5.07
N MET A 127 18.27 -10.33 5.69
CA MET A 127 16.89 -9.94 5.99
C MET A 127 16.07 -9.73 4.71
N MET A 128 16.69 -9.14 3.67
CA MET A 128 16.05 -9.05 2.37
C MET A 128 15.85 -10.43 1.75
N ALA A 129 16.83 -11.34 1.86
CA ALA A 129 16.72 -12.71 1.37
C ALA A 129 15.65 -13.52 2.11
N GLU A 130 15.53 -13.35 3.42
CA GLU A 130 14.46 -13.95 4.24
C GLU A 130 13.09 -13.41 3.83
N MET A 131 12.96 -12.08 3.63
CA MET A 131 11.73 -11.47 3.13
C MET A 131 11.40 -11.94 1.70
N ILE A 132 12.40 -12.09 0.83
CA ILE A 132 12.25 -12.61 -0.53
C ILE A 132 11.80 -14.08 -0.50
N GLY A 133 12.37 -14.88 0.40
CA GLY A 133 12.00 -16.28 0.59
C GLY A 133 10.58 -16.45 1.12
N GLU A 134 10.19 -15.66 2.11
CA GLU A 134 8.85 -15.73 2.70
C GLU A 134 7.76 -15.06 1.84
N PHE A 135 8.09 -13.98 1.14
CA PHE A 135 7.17 -13.14 0.38
C PHE A 135 7.73 -12.76 -1.01
N PRO A 136 7.93 -13.72 -1.92
CA PRO A 136 8.52 -13.46 -3.23
C PRO A 136 7.70 -12.48 -4.08
N ASP A 137 6.36 -12.56 -4.00
CA ASP A 137 5.45 -11.65 -4.69
C ASP A 137 5.53 -10.22 -4.14
N LEU A 138 5.80 -10.06 -2.84
CA LEU A 138 6.01 -8.77 -2.21
C LEU A 138 7.28 -8.11 -2.74
N HIS A 139 8.38 -8.86 -2.78
CA HIS A 139 9.65 -8.39 -3.34
C HIS A 139 9.50 -7.98 -4.81
N ARG A 140 8.85 -8.82 -5.63
CA ARG A 140 8.60 -8.51 -7.05
C ARG A 140 7.91 -7.15 -7.20
N THR A 141 6.89 -6.87 -6.40
CA THR A 141 6.11 -5.63 -6.52
C THR A 141 6.78 -4.41 -5.90
N ILE A 142 7.52 -4.57 -4.79
CA ILE A 142 8.19 -3.44 -4.12
C ILE A 142 9.51 -3.07 -4.79
N VAL A 143 10.25 -4.06 -5.32
CA VAL A 143 11.58 -3.87 -5.90
C VAL A 143 11.53 -3.96 -7.42
N SER A 144 11.21 -5.12 -7.98
CA SER A 144 11.33 -5.34 -9.43
C SER A 144 10.39 -4.46 -10.27
N GLU A 145 9.13 -4.26 -9.85
CA GLU A 145 8.23 -3.30 -10.50
C GLU A 145 8.69 -1.86 -10.32
N ARG A 146 9.33 -1.54 -9.18
CA ARG A 146 9.89 -0.21 -8.92
C ARG A 146 11.08 0.05 -9.84
N ASP A 147 11.94 -0.93 -10.08
CA ASP A 147 13.04 -0.84 -11.05
C ASP A 147 12.53 -0.50 -12.45
N ILE A 148 11.48 -1.18 -12.92
CA ILE A 148 10.84 -0.90 -14.21
C ILE A 148 10.35 0.55 -14.28
N TYR A 149 9.70 1.03 -13.21
CA TYR A 149 9.22 2.41 -13.15
C TYR A 149 10.37 3.42 -13.18
N LEU A 150 11.41 3.21 -12.37
CA LEU A 150 12.59 4.07 -12.31
C LEU A 150 13.31 4.13 -13.66
N THR A 151 13.53 2.98 -14.31
CA THR A 151 14.13 2.91 -15.65
C THR A 151 13.31 3.69 -16.66
N TYR A 152 11.99 3.53 -16.64
CA TYR A 152 11.12 4.29 -17.53
C TYR A 152 11.22 5.78 -17.29
N MET A 153 11.15 6.23 -16.03
CA MET A 153 11.25 7.65 -15.71
C MET A 153 12.59 8.26 -16.13
N LEU A 154 13.70 7.53 -15.96
CA LEU A 154 15.01 7.92 -16.47
C LEU A 154 15.03 8.03 -18.00
N LYS A 155 14.48 7.03 -18.71
CA LYS A 155 14.36 7.05 -20.18
C LYS A 155 13.50 8.22 -20.66
N GLN A 156 12.40 8.52 -19.97
CA GLN A 156 11.53 9.66 -20.28
C GLN A 156 12.26 10.99 -20.08
N ALA A 157 13.00 11.15 -18.98
CA ALA A 157 13.77 12.35 -18.70
C ALA A 157 14.91 12.55 -19.71
N ALA A 158 15.54 11.47 -20.17
CA ALA A 158 16.63 11.50 -21.15
C ALA A 158 16.15 11.72 -22.60
N ARG A 159 14.84 11.74 -22.86
CA ARG A 159 14.33 12.02 -24.21
C ARG A 159 14.77 13.39 -24.67
N LYS A 160 15.10 13.50 -25.96
CA LYS A 160 15.42 14.77 -26.61
C LYS A 160 14.22 15.70 -26.48
N THR A 161 14.48 16.95 -26.12
CA THR A 161 13.44 17.98 -26.07
C THR A 161 13.26 18.53 -27.48
N GLU A 162 12.08 18.36 -28.06
CA GLU A 162 11.71 19.02 -29.32
C GLU A 162 11.39 20.49 -29.04
N LEU A 163 12.00 21.40 -29.80
CA LEU A 163 11.71 22.81 -29.69
C LEU A 163 10.37 23.14 -30.37
N PRO A 164 9.59 24.11 -29.84
CA PRO A 164 8.37 24.58 -30.48
C PRO A 164 8.66 25.01 -31.93
N ARG A 165 7.84 24.53 -32.87
CA ARG A 165 7.93 24.96 -34.27
C ARG A 165 7.46 26.40 -34.38
N VAL A 166 8.29 27.26 -34.94
CA VAL A 166 7.95 28.66 -35.26
C VAL A 166 7.31 28.78 -36.65
N SER A 167 7.53 27.79 -37.53
CA SER A 167 6.91 27.66 -38.86
C SER A 167 6.82 26.18 -39.27
N GLU A 168 5.83 25.80 -40.08
CA GLU A 168 5.71 24.43 -40.63
C GLU A 168 6.86 24.05 -41.57
N THR A 169 7.54 25.05 -42.15
CA THR A 169 8.69 24.87 -43.06
C THR A 169 10.03 24.69 -42.34
N GLU A 170 10.11 24.91 -41.02
CA GLU A 170 11.35 24.71 -40.26
C GLU A 170 11.55 23.23 -39.89
N PRO A 171 12.77 22.67 -40.06
CA PRO A 171 13.08 21.33 -39.59
C PRO A 171 12.94 21.24 -38.07
N ARG A 172 12.45 20.08 -37.56
CA ARG A 172 12.35 19.84 -36.11
C ARG A 172 13.75 19.94 -35.48
N LYS A 173 13.99 21.02 -34.73
CA LYS A 173 15.18 21.18 -33.91
C LYS A 173 14.98 20.41 -32.60
N SER A 174 15.84 19.44 -32.34
CA SER A 174 15.86 18.67 -31.09
C SER A 174 17.13 18.97 -30.31
N VAL A 175 17.01 19.30 -29.03
CA VAL A 175 18.16 19.52 -28.15
C VAL A 175 18.38 18.25 -27.32
N PRO A 176 19.62 17.73 -27.23
CA PRO A 176 19.91 16.61 -26.33
C PRO A 176 19.71 17.05 -24.88
N SER A 177 19.09 16.19 -24.09
CA SER A 177 18.87 16.41 -22.66
C SER A 177 20.06 15.83 -21.89
N ILE A 178 20.70 16.63 -21.03
CA ILE A 178 21.70 16.15 -20.06
C ILE A 178 20.95 15.89 -18.77
N VAL A 179 20.94 14.64 -18.31
CA VAL A 179 20.20 14.21 -17.13
C VAL A 179 21.15 13.57 -16.15
N VAL A 180 21.08 14.00 -14.89
CA VAL A 180 21.74 13.35 -13.76
C VAL A 180 20.67 12.61 -12.97
N GLY A 181 20.72 11.27 -13.00
CA GLY A 181 19.85 10.42 -12.21
C GLY A 181 20.49 10.07 -10.88
N VAL A 182 19.81 10.39 -9.77
CA VAL A 182 20.21 9.94 -8.43
C VAL A 182 19.26 8.84 -8.00
N VAL A 183 19.81 7.64 -7.82
CA VAL A 183 19.05 6.42 -7.51
C VAL A 183 19.71 5.69 -6.35
N GLY A 184 18.89 5.04 -5.53
CA GLY A 184 19.39 4.18 -4.45
C GLY A 184 20.15 2.99 -5.02
N MET A 185 21.26 2.60 -4.37
CA MET A 185 22.18 1.55 -4.85
C MET A 185 21.46 0.22 -5.16
N GLY A 186 20.46 -0.15 -4.37
CA GLY A 186 19.69 -1.38 -4.57
C GLY A 186 18.90 -1.45 -5.89
N HIS A 187 18.67 -0.32 -6.56
CA HIS A 187 17.94 -0.26 -7.84
C HIS A 187 18.85 -0.30 -9.07
N VAL A 188 20.15 -0.03 -8.90
CA VAL A 188 21.08 0.08 -10.03
C VAL A 188 21.08 -1.21 -10.89
N PRO A 189 21.20 -2.43 -10.30
CA PRO A 189 21.20 -3.66 -11.11
C PRO A 189 19.88 -3.87 -11.87
N GLY A 190 18.76 -3.54 -11.24
CA GLY A 190 17.44 -3.63 -11.87
C GLY A 190 17.26 -2.62 -12.99
N ILE A 191 17.82 -1.41 -12.84
CA ILE A 191 17.76 -0.38 -13.87
C ILE A 191 18.55 -0.78 -15.10
N GLU A 192 19.79 -1.24 -14.92
CA GLU A 192 20.68 -1.70 -15.98
C GLU A 192 20.03 -2.86 -16.77
N LYS A 193 19.48 -3.85 -16.05
CA LYS A 193 18.79 -4.99 -16.64
C LYS A 193 17.63 -4.58 -17.55
N ASN A 194 16.86 -3.56 -17.15
CA ASN A 194 15.65 -3.14 -17.87
C ASN A 194 15.90 -2.05 -18.93
N TRP A 195 17.12 -1.52 -19.04
CA TRP A 195 17.40 -0.31 -19.83
C TRP A 195 17.02 -0.44 -21.32
N ASN A 196 17.35 -1.59 -21.92
CA ASN A 196 17.12 -1.87 -23.34
C ASN A 196 15.80 -2.60 -23.61
N THR A 197 14.97 -2.82 -22.59
CA THR A 197 13.70 -3.51 -22.72
C THR A 197 12.59 -2.49 -23.04
N ASP A 198 11.54 -2.96 -23.75
CA ASP A 198 10.31 -2.21 -23.89
C ASP A 198 9.48 -2.34 -22.59
N LEU A 199 9.11 -1.22 -21.99
CA LEU A 199 8.55 -1.17 -20.64
C LEU A 199 7.08 -0.78 -20.70
N ASN A 200 6.20 -1.70 -20.31
CA ASN A 200 4.78 -1.42 -20.18
C ASN A 200 4.45 -0.88 -18.79
N ILE A 201 4.34 0.44 -18.68
CA ILE A 201 4.06 1.12 -17.40
C ILE A 201 2.61 0.97 -16.95
N GLN A 202 1.68 0.77 -17.87
CA GLN A 202 0.26 0.65 -17.51
C GLN A 202 0.00 -0.60 -16.66
N GLU A 203 0.76 -1.67 -16.90
CA GLU A 203 0.67 -2.90 -16.12
C GLU A 203 1.08 -2.69 -14.67
N ILE A 204 2.14 -1.92 -14.40
CA ILE A 204 2.63 -1.66 -13.04
C ILE A 204 1.94 -0.46 -12.37
N MET A 205 1.24 0.38 -13.12
CA MET A 205 0.47 1.51 -12.57
C MET A 205 -0.98 1.16 -12.22
N SER A 206 -1.53 0.11 -12.82
CA SER A 206 -2.85 -0.42 -12.45
C SER A 206 -2.73 -1.36 -11.25
N VAL A 207 -3.80 -1.56 -10.48
CA VAL A 207 -3.85 -2.61 -9.45
C VAL A 207 -4.59 -3.80 -10.08
N PRO A 208 -4.01 -5.02 -10.08
CA PRO A 208 -4.66 -6.15 -10.71
C PRO A 208 -5.98 -6.43 -10.00
N PRO A 209 -7.07 -6.69 -10.74
CA PRO A 209 -8.36 -6.99 -10.13
C PRO A 209 -8.24 -8.26 -9.28
N PRO A 210 -8.99 -8.36 -8.17
CA PRO A 210 -8.99 -9.57 -7.36
C PRO A 210 -9.45 -10.76 -8.22
N SER A 211 -8.90 -11.95 -7.93
CA SER A 211 -9.29 -13.16 -8.65
C SER A 211 -10.80 -13.39 -8.57
N THR A 212 -11.38 -13.90 -9.66
CA THR A 212 -12.82 -14.19 -9.76
C THR A 212 -13.31 -15.09 -8.62
N LEU A 213 -12.48 -16.03 -8.20
CA LEU A 213 -12.74 -16.89 -7.03
C LEU A 213 -12.91 -16.08 -5.75
N ASN A 214 -12.02 -15.12 -5.48
CA ASN A 214 -12.12 -14.29 -4.29
C ASN A 214 -13.39 -13.42 -4.34
N ARG A 215 -13.77 -12.93 -5.53
CA ARG A 215 -15.02 -12.19 -5.73
C ARG A 215 -16.26 -13.04 -5.41
N ILE A 216 -16.27 -14.31 -5.86
CA ILE A 216 -17.34 -15.26 -5.57
C ILE A 216 -17.41 -15.56 -4.07
N ILE A 217 -16.27 -15.89 -3.43
CA ILE A 217 -16.22 -16.19 -1.99
C ILE A 217 -16.75 -15.01 -1.17
N THR A 218 -16.32 -13.79 -1.49
CA THR A 218 -16.76 -12.58 -0.78
C THR A 218 -18.26 -12.34 -0.99
N PHE A 219 -18.78 -12.59 -2.19
CA PHE A 219 -20.21 -12.47 -2.48
C PHE A 219 -21.03 -13.51 -1.72
N THR A 220 -20.62 -14.77 -1.76
CA THR A 220 -21.27 -15.87 -1.03
C THR A 220 -21.27 -15.59 0.47
N ALA A 221 -20.15 -15.17 1.05
CA ALA A 221 -20.08 -14.83 2.47
C ALA A 221 -21.05 -13.71 2.87
N LYS A 222 -21.19 -12.66 2.04
CA LYS A 222 -22.16 -11.58 2.26
C LYS A 222 -23.61 -12.07 2.20
N VAL A 223 -23.95 -12.86 1.19
CA VAL A 223 -25.29 -13.45 1.03
C VAL A 223 -25.62 -14.35 2.23
N THR A 224 -24.69 -15.20 2.64
CA THR A 224 -24.86 -16.08 3.81
C THR A 224 -25.05 -15.28 5.10
N PHE A 225 -24.28 -14.21 5.31
CA PHE A 225 -24.42 -13.35 6.48
C PHE A 225 -25.80 -12.66 6.52
N ILE A 226 -26.23 -12.07 5.40
CA ILE A 226 -27.56 -11.44 5.31
C ILE A 226 -28.66 -12.49 5.52
N GLY A 227 -28.51 -13.69 4.95
CA GLY A 227 -29.43 -14.81 5.14
C GLY A 227 -29.55 -15.23 6.60
N LEU A 228 -28.43 -15.34 7.32
CA LEU A 228 -28.41 -15.68 8.75
C LEU A 228 -29.08 -14.60 9.60
N VAL A 229 -28.79 -13.32 9.33
CA VAL A 229 -29.43 -12.20 10.04
C VAL A 229 -30.93 -12.18 9.79
N GLY A 230 -31.35 -12.33 8.52
CA GLY A 230 -32.77 -12.39 8.16
C GLY A 230 -33.50 -13.58 8.81
N TYR A 231 -32.87 -14.76 8.83
CA TYR A 231 -33.40 -15.94 9.51
C TYR A 231 -33.48 -15.76 11.03
N GLY A 232 -32.49 -15.10 11.64
CA GLY A 232 -32.50 -14.72 13.05
C GLY A 232 -33.67 -13.80 13.38
N CYS A 233 -33.87 -12.73 12.60
CA CYS A 233 -35.01 -11.83 12.74
C CYS A 233 -36.36 -12.55 12.59
N PHE A 234 -36.48 -13.47 11.62
CA PHE A 234 -37.69 -14.28 11.44
C PHE A 234 -37.96 -15.18 12.65
N CYS A 235 -36.94 -15.88 13.15
CA CYS A 235 -37.07 -16.75 14.33
C CYS A 235 -37.49 -15.97 15.59
N VAL A 236 -36.88 -14.81 15.82
CA VAL A 236 -37.23 -13.93 16.94
C VAL A 236 -38.65 -13.39 16.77
N GLY A 237 -39.00 -12.89 15.57
CA GLY A 237 -40.34 -12.39 15.27
C GLY A 237 -41.42 -13.46 15.50
N LYS A 238 -41.19 -14.70 15.05
CA LYS A 238 -42.10 -15.83 15.29
C LYS A 238 -42.29 -16.12 16.78
N ARG A 239 -41.22 -16.12 17.57
CA ARG A 239 -41.29 -16.30 19.03
C ARG A 239 -42.05 -15.15 19.71
N THR A 240 -41.80 -13.91 19.31
CA THR A 240 -42.49 -12.73 19.85
C THR A 240 -43.98 -12.77 19.54
N VAL A 241 -44.37 -13.13 18.31
CA VAL A 241 -45.79 -13.30 17.93
C VAL A 241 -46.44 -14.42 18.72
N GLN A 242 -45.78 -15.57 18.88
CA GLN A 242 -46.30 -16.66 19.73
C GLN A 242 -46.46 -16.22 21.18
N LEU A 243 -45.50 -15.48 21.74
CA LEU A 243 -45.60 -14.95 23.10
C LEU A 243 -46.76 -13.96 23.24
N ILE A 244 -46.90 -13.01 22.32
CA ILE A 244 -48.01 -12.05 22.31
C ILE A 244 -49.36 -12.77 22.21
N LEU A 245 -49.48 -13.78 21.35
CA LEU A 245 -50.70 -14.58 21.21
C LEU A 245 -50.99 -15.47 22.43
N SER A 246 -49.99 -15.78 23.26
CA SER A 246 -50.13 -16.57 24.49
C SER A 246 -50.53 -15.75 25.72
N VAL A 247 -50.53 -14.41 25.63
CA VAL A 247 -50.96 -13.54 26.74
C VAL A 247 -52.48 -13.66 26.94
N PRO A 248 -53.00 -13.87 28.16
CA PRO A 248 -54.44 -14.03 28.39
C PRO A 248 -55.28 -12.83 27.92
N ALA A 249 -54.74 -11.61 28.02
CA ALA A 249 -55.41 -10.38 27.60
C ALA A 249 -55.60 -10.30 26.07
N THR A 250 -54.66 -10.81 25.27
CA THR A 250 -54.77 -10.85 23.80
C THR A 250 -55.69 -11.96 23.35
N GLN A 251 -55.69 -13.13 24.02
CA GLN A 251 -56.68 -14.18 23.79
C GLN A 251 -58.10 -13.69 24.09
N TYR A 252 -58.29 -12.98 25.21
CA TYR A 252 -59.57 -12.37 25.56
C TYR A 252 -60.03 -11.33 24.53
N CYS A 253 -59.11 -10.51 24.01
CA CYS A 253 -59.42 -9.50 22.98
C CYS A 253 -59.77 -10.14 21.62
N LEU A 254 -59.06 -11.21 21.22
CA LEU A 254 -59.35 -11.99 20.02
C LEU A 254 -60.72 -12.69 20.10
N GLN A 255 -61.05 -13.24 21.27
CA GLN A 255 -62.32 -13.91 21.51
C GLN A 255 -63.49 -12.92 21.51
N ARG A 256 -63.30 -11.73 22.10
CA ARG A 256 -64.28 -10.62 22.05
C ARG A 256 -64.47 -10.07 20.63
N LEU A 257 -63.41 -9.97 19.82
CA LEU A 257 -63.49 -9.57 18.41
C LEU A 257 -64.25 -10.60 17.55
N HIS A 258 -64.08 -11.89 17.83
CA HIS A 258 -64.82 -12.97 17.19
C HIS A 258 -66.31 -12.96 17.58
N GLU A 259 -66.62 -12.65 18.85
CA GLU A 259 -68.00 -12.48 19.32
C GLU A 259 -68.69 -11.21 18.77
N MET A 260 -67.93 -10.17 18.40
CA MET A 260 -68.45 -8.93 17.80
C MET A 260 -68.77 -9.03 16.30
N GLY A 261 -68.62 -10.20 15.68
CA GLY A 261 -69.26 -10.48 14.39
C GLY A 261 -68.76 -9.67 13.19
N VAL A 262 -67.44 -9.53 13.01
CA VAL A 262 -66.89 -9.10 11.72
C VAL A 262 -66.56 -10.33 10.88
N TRP A 263 -67.58 -10.86 10.21
CA TRP A 263 -67.39 -11.75 9.07
C TRP A 263 -66.84 -10.91 7.90
N ILE A 264 -65.51 -10.86 7.76
CA ILE A 264 -64.89 -10.35 6.53
C ILE A 264 -64.94 -11.50 5.51
N PHE A 265 -65.82 -11.36 4.52
CA PHE A 265 -65.80 -12.12 3.27
C PHE A 265 -64.57 -11.74 2.42
#